data_AF-A0A2V7RQ25-F1
#
_entry.id   AF-A0A2V7RQ25-F1
#
_cell.length_a   1.000
_cell.length_b   1.000
_cell.length_c   1.000
_cell.angle_alpha   90.00
_cell.angle_beta   90.00
_cell.angle_gamma   90.00
#
_symmetry.space_group_name_H-M   'P 1'
#
loop_
_entity.id
_entity.type
_entity.pdbx_description
1 polymer ?
#
loop_
_entity_poly.entity_id
_entity_poly.type
_entity_poly.pdbx_seq_one_letter_code
_entity_poly.pdbx_strand_id
1 'polypeptide(L)'
;MQSRSRCARGALPLAFSALLAAALPAQQPAAAPARALTLQDAINLAQRQGLAASAARSARDESRAHDRAFNARLLPQVSLQGDVANYRHAFVGVLTENGTQFAPQTQNESFMGVTVAQPLPWFGGTLKLSSLLDRVDITGNAVSRTWTSTPFQIELDQDLFRPRELLWDSRQQSLNASIAERQYLEARE
;
A
#
# COMPACT_ATOMS: atom_id res chain seq x y z
N MET A 1 -26.58 -8.24 16.29
CA MET A 1 -25.72 -7.50 15.34
C MET A 1 -26.41 -7.54 13.98
N GLN A 2 -27.01 -6.43 13.54
CA GLN A 2 -27.71 -6.37 12.25
C GLN A 2 -26.70 -6.04 11.14
N SER A 3 -26.55 -7.00 10.24
CA SER A 3 -25.78 -6.93 9.00
C SER A 3 -26.44 -5.96 8.02
N ARG A 4 -25.67 -5.01 7.48
CA ARG A 4 -26.07 -4.23 6.30
C ARG A 4 -25.16 -4.59 5.14
N SER A 5 -25.77 -5.28 4.18
CA SER A 5 -25.25 -5.72 2.89
C SER A 5 -24.78 -4.52 2.06
N ARG A 6 -23.55 -4.58 1.55
CA ARG A 6 -23.02 -3.64 0.55
C ARG A 6 -23.34 -4.20 -0.84
N CYS A 7 -24.24 -3.57 -1.57
CA CYS A 7 -24.41 -3.80 -3.00
C CYS A 7 -23.39 -2.97 -3.77
N ALA A 8 -22.57 -3.66 -4.56
CA ALA A 8 -21.70 -3.10 -5.58
C ALA A 8 -22.55 -2.56 -6.75
N ARG A 9 -22.12 -1.45 -7.36
CA ARG A 9 -22.52 -1.05 -8.72
C ARG A 9 -21.31 -0.55 -9.48
N GLY A 10 -21.02 -1.24 -10.58
CA GLY A 10 -19.95 -0.93 -11.52
C GLY A 10 -20.33 0.18 -12.51
N ALA A 11 -19.32 0.98 -12.81
CA ALA A 11 -18.79 1.41 -14.11
C ALA A 11 -19.71 1.90 -15.27
N LEU A 12 -19.33 3.11 -15.75
CA LEU A 12 -19.29 3.63 -17.13
C LEU A 12 -20.58 4.17 -17.79
N PRO A 13 -20.47 5.07 -18.80
CA PRO A 13 -19.69 6.30 -18.88
C PRO A 13 -20.54 7.52 -19.31
N LEU A 14 -19.90 8.69 -19.25
CA LEU A 14 -20.38 10.01 -19.68
C LEU A 14 -21.01 10.01 -21.09
N ALA A 15 -22.31 10.31 -21.17
CA ALA A 15 -22.98 10.80 -22.38
C ALA A 15 -23.53 12.20 -22.09
N PHE A 16 -22.97 13.17 -22.80
CA PHE A 16 -23.37 14.57 -22.80
C PHE A 16 -24.64 14.69 -23.64
N SER A 17 -25.80 14.91 -23.00
CA SER A 17 -27.09 15.09 -23.67
C SER A 17 -27.77 16.32 -23.09
N ALA A 18 -28.02 17.28 -23.97
CA ALA A 18 -28.61 18.57 -23.68
C ALA A 18 -30.12 18.52 -23.40
N LEU A 19 -30.57 19.48 -22.57
CA LEU A 19 -31.88 20.16 -22.58
C LEU A 19 -33.17 19.33 -22.43
N LEU A 20 -33.73 19.35 -21.21
CA LEU A 20 -35.14 19.67 -20.99
C LEU A 20 -35.35 20.24 -19.58
N ALA A 21 -35.57 21.55 -19.49
CA ALA A 21 -35.93 22.23 -18.26
C ALA A 21 -37.40 21.95 -17.91
N ALA A 22 -37.64 20.89 -17.14
CA ALA A 22 -38.88 20.73 -16.40
C ALA A 22 -38.69 21.40 -15.03
N ALA A 23 -39.41 22.50 -14.81
CA ALA A 23 -39.46 23.22 -13.53
C ALA A 23 -40.05 22.29 -12.44
N LEU A 24 -39.17 21.61 -11.72
CA LEU A 24 -39.52 21.01 -10.43
C LEU A 24 -39.83 22.16 -9.46
N PRO A 25 -41.00 22.17 -8.78
CA PRO A 25 -41.22 23.12 -7.70
C PRO A 25 -40.14 22.87 -6.64
N ALA A 26 -39.32 23.88 -6.39
CA ALA A 26 -38.38 23.87 -5.30
C ALA A 26 -39.17 23.72 -4.00
N GLN A 27 -39.22 22.50 -3.45
CA GLN A 27 -39.67 22.27 -2.09
C GLN A 27 -38.66 22.96 -1.18
N GLN A 28 -38.97 24.20 -0.79
CA GLN A 28 -38.27 24.90 0.28
C GLN A 28 -38.35 24.01 1.52
N PRO A 29 -37.21 23.59 2.11
CA PRO A 29 -37.24 22.87 3.36
C PRO A 29 -37.93 23.78 4.39
N ALA A 30 -39.04 23.30 4.95
CA ALA A 30 -39.74 23.99 6.02
C ALA A 30 -38.73 24.35 7.11
N ALA A 31 -38.60 25.65 7.42
CA ALA A 31 -37.74 26.12 8.48
C ALA A 31 -38.13 25.41 9.78
N ALA A 32 -37.23 24.58 10.30
CA ALA A 32 -37.46 23.88 11.55
C ALA A 32 -37.77 24.92 12.64
N PRO A 33 -38.73 24.66 13.54
CA PRO A 33 -39.11 25.61 14.57
C PRO A 33 -37.87 26.01 15.37
N ALA A 34 -37.67 27.31 15.56
CA ALA A 34 -36.57 27.87 16.33
C ALA A 34 -36.66 27.34 17.77
N ARG A 35 -35.99 26.22 18.03
CA ARG A 35 -35.97 25.60 19.35
C ARG A 35 -35.18 26.54 20.25
N ALA A 36 -35.80 26.99 21.34
CA ALA A 36 -35.10 27.74 22.36
C ALA A 36 -33.95 26.87 22.90
N LEU A 37 -32.73 27.17 22.47
CA LEU A 37 -31.52 26.52 22.94
C LEU A 37 -31.16 27.13 24.29
N THR A 38 -31.02 26.28 25.31
CA THR A 38 -30.34 26.71 26.53
C THR A 38 -28.84 26.84 26.25
N LEU A 39 -28.11 27.61 27.06
CA LEU A 39 -26.65 27.72 26.93
C LEU A 39 -25.98 26.34 26.97
N GLN A 40 -26.46 25.46 27.84
CA GLN A 40 -25.96 24.09 27.96
C GLN A 40 -26.22 23.29 26.69
N ASP A 41 -27.38 23.46 26.05
CA ASP A 41 -27.69 22.81 24.77
C ASP A 41 -26.80 23.33 23.64
N ALA A 42 -26.53 24.64 23.60
CA ALA A 42 -25.64 25.24 22.61
C ALA A 42 -24.19 24.75 22.75
N ILE A 43 -23.68 24.64 23.99
CA ILE A 43 -22.35 24.08 24.27
C ILE A 43 -22.28 22.60 23.87
N ASN A 44 -23.27 21.79 24.27
CA ASN A 44 -23.33 20.38 23.90
C ASN A 44 -23.43 20.18 22.38
N LEU A 45 -24.19 21.03 21.69
CA LEU A 45 -24.29 21.02 20.23
C LEU A 45 -22.95 21.40 19.59
N ALA A 46 -22.28 22.45 20.07
CA ALA A 46 -20.97 22.88 19.59
C ALA A 46 -19.87 21.84 19.84
N GLN A 47 -19.87 21.17 21.00
CA GLN A 47 -18.95 20.06 21.28
C GLN A 47 -19.22 18.82 20.42
N ARG A 48 -20.46 18.64 19.92
CA ARG A 48 -20.83 17.50 19.06
C ARG A 48 -20.62 17.78 17.57
N GLN A 49 -21.00 18.96 17.10
CA GLN A 49 -21.10 19.32 15.68
C GLN A 49 -20.24 20.53 15.30
N GLY A 50 -19.60 21.20 16.26
CA GLY A 50 -18.76 22.36 16.00
C GLY A 50 -17.48 22.00 15.24
N LEU A 51 -16.98 22.97 14.48
CA LEU A 51 -15.78 22.81 13.66
C LEU A 51 -14.55 22.46 14.51
N ALA A 52 -14.38 23.10 15.68
CA ALA A 52 -13.29 22.83 16.59
C ALA A 52 -13.32 21.38 17.13
N ALA A 53 -14.51 20.88 17.50
CA ALA A 53 -14.67 19.51 17.94
C ALA A 53 -14.41 18.51 16.81
N SER A 54 -14.83 18.82 15.58
CA SER A 54 -14.51 18.00 14.41
C SER A 54 -13.00 17.96 14.15
N ALA A 55 -12.32 19.11 14.21
CA ALA A 55 -10.88 19.22 14.03
C ALA A 55 -10.12 18.40 15.08
N ALA A 56 -10.50 18.49 16.36
CA ALA A 56 -9.89 17.71 17.44
C ALA A 56 -10.07 16.20 17.24
N ARG A 57 -11.26 15.75 16.78
CA ARG A 57 -11.48 14.32 16.45
C ARG A 57 -10.61 13.87 15.28
N SER A 58 -10.57 14.66 14.21
CA SER A 58 -9.76 14.35 13.03
C SER A 58 -8.27 14.25 13.37
N ALA A 59 -7.74 15.17 14.17
CA ALA A 59 -6.34 15.15 14.61
C ALA A 59 -6.00 13.88 15.43
N ARG A 60 -6.89 13.48 16.35
CA ARG A 60 -6.73 12.21 17.09
C ARG A 60 -6.76 11.00 16.17
N ASP A 61 -7.71 10.96 15.25
CA ASP A 61 -7.90 9.83 14.34
C ASP A 61 -6.75 9.71 13.34
N GLU A 62 -6.21 10.84 12.88
CA GLU A 62 -4.97 10.91 12.10
C GLU A 62 -3.79 10.31 12.86
N SER A 63 -3.54 10.76 14.10
CA SER A 63 -2.44 10.24 14.92
C SER A 63 -2.55 8.72 15.14
N ARG A 64 -3.75 8.22 15.42
CA ARG A 64 -4.02 6.77 15.54
C ARG A 64 -3.79 6.02 14.22
N ALA A 65 -4.19 6.61 13.09
CA ALA A 65 -3.95 6.01 11.78
C ALA A 65 -2.45 5.97 11.46
N HIS A 66 -1.71 7.02 11.83
CA HIS A 66 -0.26 7.09 11.65
C HIS A 66 0.46 6.02 12.49
N ASP A 67 0.08 5.85 13.76
CA ASP A 67 0.63 4.80 14.62
C ASP A 67 0.37 3.39 14.07
N ARG A 68 -0.86 3.11 13.63
CA ARG A 68 -1.18 1.83 12.98
C ARG A 68 -0.38 1.61 11.70
N ALA A 69 -0.23 2.63 10.87
CA ALA A 69 0.54 2.55 9.64
C ALA A 69 2.03 2.33 9.91
N PHE A 70 2.58 2.95 10.95
CA PHE A 70 3.95 2.73 11.40
C PHE A 70 4.14 1.29 11.88
N ASN A 71 3.25 0.80 12.75
CA ASN A 71 3.30 -0.57 13.27
C ASN A 71 3.16 -1.61 12.16
N ALA A 72 2.35 -1.33 11.13
CA ALA A 72 2.23 -2.21 9.96
C ALA A 72 3.55 -2.38 9.19
N ARG A 73 4.43 -1.37 9.18
CA ARG A 73 5.77 -1.45 8.55
C ARG A 73 6.74 -2.32 9.34
N LEU A 74 6.50 -2.53 10.64
CA LEU A 74 7.33 -3.39 11.49
C LEU A 74 7.00 -4.88 11.35
N LEU A 75 5.88 -5.20 10.71
CA LEU A 75 5.47 -6.58 10.44
C LEU A 75 6.25 -7.17 9.25
N PRO A 76 6.33 -8.51 9.14
CA PRO A 76 6.98 -9.13 8.00
C PRO A 76 6.26 -8.74 6.71
N GLN A 77 6.98 -8.11 5.79
CA GLN A 77 6.47 -7.76 4.47
C GLN A 77 6.74 -8.91 3.51
N VAL A 78 5.74 -9.29 2.73
CA VAL A 78 5.89 -10.32 1.69
C VAL A 78 5.71 -9.65 0.34
N SER A 79 6.73 -9.74 -0.51
CA SER A 79 6.72 -9.24 -1.88
C SER A 79 6.92 -10.40 -2.85
N LEU A 80 6.03 -10.47 -3.84
CA LEU A 80 6.18 -11.33 -5.02
C LEU A 80 6.59 -10.45 -6.19
N GLN A 81 7.68 -10.79 -6.85
CA GLN A 81 8.16 -10.16 -8.07
C GLN A 81 8.31 -11.22 -9.14
N GLY A 82 8.08 -10.88 -10.40
CA GLY A 82 8.32 -11.80 -11.49
C GLY A 82 8.08 -11.16 -12.85
N ASP A 83 8.70 -11.75 -13.86
CA ASP A 83 8.42 -11.49 -15.27
C ASP A 83 8.10 -12.83 -15.93
N VAL A 84 7.00 -12.86 -16.69
CA VAL A 84 6.47 -14.08 -17.28
C VAL A 84 7.15 -14.39 -18.62
N ALA A 85 7.61 -13.38 -19.37
CA ALA A 85 8.21 -13.58 -20.68
C ALA A 85 9.04 -12.36 -21.12
N ASN A 86 10.36 -12.50 -21.02
CA ASN A 86 11.32 -11.60 -21.61
C ASN A 86 11.88 -12.21 -22.89
N TYR A 87 11.24 -11.88 -24.02
CA TYR A 87 11.57 -12.39 -25.34
C TYR A 87 12.63 -11.53 -26.04
N ARG A 88 13.71 -12.17 -26.50
CA ARG A 88 14.78 -11.54 -27.27
C ARG A 88 15.08 -12.38 -28.51
N HIS A 89 15.22 -11.73 -29.65
CA HIS A 89 15.62 -12.38 -30.90
C HIS A 89 16.85 -11.68 -31.46
N ALA A 90 17.90 -12.45 -31.75
CA ALA A 90 19.17 -11.94 -32.25
C ALA A 90 19.84 -12.94 -33.19
N PHE A 91 20.73 -12.45 -34.04
CA PHE A 91 21.63 -13.28 -34.83
C PHE A 91 22.95 -13.45 -34.07
N VAL A 92 23.31 -14.69 -33.78
CA VAL A 92 24.57 -15.03 -33.09
C VAL A 92 25.51 -15.74 -34.04
N GLY A 93 26.78 -15.37 -34.00
CA GLY A 93 27.85 -16.02 -34.76
C GLY A 93 28.24 -17.33 -34.11
N VAL A 94 28.06 -18.45 -34.83
CA VAL A 94 28.49 -19.78 -34.41
C VAL A 94 29.71 -20.17 -35.21
N LEU A 95 30.79 -20.54 -34.51
CA LEU A 95 32.03 -21.01 -35.14
C LEU A 95 31.82 -22.41 -35.70
N THR A 96 31.99 -22.54 -37.02
CA THR A 96 31.91 -23.79 -37.76
C THR A 96 33.28 -24.08 -38.40
N GLU A 97 33.53 -25.31 -38.86
CA GLU A 97 34.78 -25.73 -39.50
C GLU A 97 35.21 -24.83 -40.70
N ASN A 98 34.24 -24.16 -41.35
CA ASN A 98 34.47 -23.28 -42.51
C ASN A 98 34.44 -21.77 -42.19
N GLY A 99 34.32 -21.37 -40.91
CA GLY A 99 34.25 -19.96 -40.49
C GLY A 99 33.08 -19.64 -39.55
N THR A 100 32.83 -18.35 -39.30
CA THR A 100 31.70 -17.88 -38.45
C THR A 100 30.43 -17.74 -39.28
N GLN A 101 29.41 -18.54 -38.97
CA GLN A 101 28.09 -18.43 -39.58
C GLN A 101 27.11 -17.79 -38.59
N PHE A 102 26.37 -16.77 -39.01
CA PHE A 102 25.33 -16.17 -38.19
C PHE A 102 24.04 -16.98 -38.31
N ALA A 103 23.52 -17.43 -37.17
CA ALA A 103 22.27 -18.15 -37.08
C ALA A 103 21.26 -17.38 -36.22
N PRO A 104 19.95 -17.41 -36.54
CA PRO A 104 18.94 -16.84 -35.67
C PRO A 104 18.87 -17.61 -34.35
N GLN A 105 18.87 -16.87 -33.25
CA GLN A 105 18.63 -17.38 -31.90
C GLN A 105 17.57 -16.54 -31.21
N THR A 106 16.65 -17.24 -30.58
CA THR A 106 15.58 -16.67 -29.79
C THR A 106 15.77 -17.11 -28.36
N GLN A 107 15.66 -16.18 -27.42
CA GLN A 107 15.74 -16.44 -26.00
C GLN A 107 14.47 -15.90 -25.33
N ASN A 108 13.89 -16.69 -24.44
CA ASN A 108 12.80 -16.26 -23.57
C ASN A 108 13.18 -16.55 -22.13
N GLU A 109 13.29 -15.50 -21.33
CA GLU A 109 13.60 -15.59 -19.90
C GLU A 109 12.34 -15.31 -19.09
N SER A 110 12.08 -16.11 -18.07
CA SER A 110 11.01 -15.90 -17.10
C SER A 110 11.60 -15.97 -15.71
N PHE A 111 11.26 -15.04 -14.83
CA PHE A 111 11.71 -15.09 -13.44
C PHE A 111 10.54 -14.92 -12.48
N MET A 112 10.64 -15.54 -11.31
CA MET A 112 9.73 -15.36 -10.20
C MET A 112 10.52 -15.38 -8.89
N GLY A 113 10.28 -14.41 -8.05
CA GLY A 113 10.93 -14.23 -6.77
C GLY A 113 9.91 -13.90 -5.68
N VAL A 114 9.93 -14.64 -4.59
CA VAL A 114 9.20 -14.31 -3.36
C VAL A 114 10.21 -13.87 -2.33
N THR A 115 9.99 -12.71 -1.70
CA THR A 115 10.83 -12.20 -0.62
C THR A 115 9.99 -11.85 0.59
N VAL A 116 10.43 -12.30 1.76
CA VAL A 116 9.87 -11.94 3.07
C VAL A 116 10.91 -11.08 3.78
N ALA A 117 10.57 -9.84 4.13
CA ALA A 117 11.45 -8.92 4.83
C ALA A 117 10.88 -8.57 6.22
N GLN A 118 11.64 -8.87 7.27
CA GLN A 118 11.31 -8.56 8.66
C GLN A 118 12.33 -7.58 9.24
N PRO A 119 11.94 -6.33 9.54
CA PRO A 119 12.82 -5.44 10.30
C PRO A 119 12.93 -5.94 11.75
N LEU A 120 14.13 -5.85 12.33
CA LEU A 120 14.43 -6.25 13.70
C LEU A 120 14.86 -5.02 14.51
N PRO A 121 13.92 -4.26 15.12
CA PRO A 121 14.23 -3.01 15.80
C PRO A 121 15.28 -3.15 16.91
N TRP A 122 15.32 -4.31 17.59
CA TRP A 122 16.26 -4.57 18.69
C TRP A 122 17.71 -4.75 18.22
N PHE A 123 17.91 -5.31 17.03
CA PHE A 123 19.23 -5.50 16.43
C PHE A 123 19.62 -4.35 15.49
N GLY A 124 18.69 -3.44 15.15
CA GLY A 124 18.96 -2.34 14.22
C GLY A 124 19.24 -2.82 12.80
N GLY A 125 18.60 -3.92 12.39
CA GLY A 125 18.83 -4.57 11.11
C GLY A 125 17.56 -5.14 10.50
N THR A 126 17.69 -5.77 9.34
CA THR A 126 16.58 -6.42 8.62
C THR A 126 16.96 -7.84 8.24
N LEU A 127 16.08 -8.81 8.55
CA LEU A 127 16.18 -10.18 8.09
C LEU A 127 15.34 -10.34 6.82
N LYS A 128 15.96 -10.83 5.74
CA LYS A 128 15.26 -11.13 4.49
C LYS A 128 15.40 -12.61 4.17
N LEU A 129 14.30 -13.22 3.76
CA LEU A 129 14.24 -14.58 3.24
C LEU A 129 13.67 -14.52 1.82
N SER A 130 14.43 -14.98 0.84
CA SER A 130 14.06 -14.96 -0.56
C SER A 130 14.04 -16.37 -1.16
N SER A 131 13.14 -16.58 -2.11
CA SER A 131 13.04 -17.79 -2.93
C SER A 131 12.92 -17.36 -4.38
N LEU A 132 13.79 -17.89 -5.24
CA LEU A 132 13.91 -17.48 -6.63
C LEU A 132 13.74 -18.69 -7.56
N LEU A 133 13.09 -18.45 -8.68
CA LEU A 133 12.90 -19.38 -9.78
C LEU A 133 13.14 -18.64 -11.09
N ASP A 134 14.06 -19.14 -11.89
CA ASP A 134 14.41 -18.63 -13.20
C ASP A 134 14.23 -19.73 -14.24
N ARG A 135 13.69 -19.37 -15.40
CA ARG A 135 13.55 -20.24 -16.55
C ARG A 135 14.12 -19.52 -17.77
N VAL A 136 15.03 -20.21 -18.47
CA VAL A 136 15.57 -19.75 -19.75
C VAL A 136 15.25 -20.77 -20.83
N ASP A 137 14.48 -20.34 -21.82
CA ASP A 137 14.21 -21.08 -23.04
C ASP A 137 15.04 -20.48 -24.19
N ILE A 138 15.89 -21.27 -24.83
CA ILE A 138 16.68 -20.90 -26.00
C ILE A 138 16.18 -21.73 -27.19
N THR A 139 15.88 -21.07 -28.30
CA THR A 139 15.43 -21.67 -29.57
C THR A 139 16.26 -21.15 -30.73
N GLY A 140 16.46 -21.93 -31.79
CA GLY A 140 17.26 -21.53 -32.96
C GLY A 140 18.21 -22.66 -33.35
N ASN A 141 19.51 -22.36 -33.45
CA ASN A 141 20.54 -23.37 -33.71
C ASN A 141 20.69 -24.37 -32.55
N ALA A 142 20.53 -23.90 -31.31
CA ALA A 142 20.47 -24.74 -30.12
C ALA A 142 19.09 -24.61 -29.47
N VAL A 143 18.47 -25.75 -29.14
CA VAL A 143 17.24 -25.80 -28.36
C VAL A 143 17.60 -26.23 -26.95
N SER A 144 17.36 -25.34 -25.97
CA SER A 144 17.60 -25.62 -24.56
C SER A 144 16.51 -25.01 -23.71
N ARG A 145 16.14 -25.72 -22.64
CA ARG A 145 15.22 -25.25 -21.61
C ARG A 145 15.85 -25.53 -20.27
N THR A 146 16.20 -24.47 -19.56
CA THR A 146 16.87 -24.56 -18.26
C THR A 146 15.99 -23.95 -17.19
N TRP A 147 15.89 -24.63 -16.06
CA TRP A 147 15.24 -24.12 -14.85
C TRP A 147 16.28 -24.03 -13.75
N THR A 148 16.39 -22.86 -13.13
CA THR A 148 17.28 -22.60 -12.01
C THR A 148 16.43 -22.17 -10.83
N SER A 149 16.63 -22.81 -9.68
CA SER A 149 15.92 -22.42 -8.47
C SER A 149 16.89 -22.19 -7.32
N THR A 150 16.65 -21.10 -6.59
CA THR A 150 17.29 -20.80 -5.31
C THR A 150 16.20 -20.82 -4.26
N PRO A 151 15.91 -22.00 -3.65
CA PRO A 151 14.72 -22.18 -2.84
C PRO A 151 14.74 -21.35 -1.55
N PHE A 152 15.92 -21.18 -0.95
CA PHE A 152 16.12 -20.38 0.26
C PHE A 152 17.40 -19.56 0.14
N GLN A 153 17.24 -18.25 0.23
CA GLN A 153 18.32 -17.28 0.38
C GLN A 153 18.03 -16.45 1.63
N ILE A 154 18.93 -16.48 2.60
CA ILE A 154 18.79 -15.74 3.86
C ILE A 154 19.80 -14.60 3.85
N GLU A 155 19.34 -13.37 4.03
CA GLU A 155 20.16 -12.17 4.14
C GLU A 155 19.87 -11.49 5.47
N LEU A 156 20.93 -11.11 6.18
CA LEU A 156 20.85 -10.37 7.44
C LEU A 156 21.65 -9.08 7.28
N ASP A 157 20.93 -7.98 7.15
CA ASP A 157 21.51 -6.65 7.02
C ASP A 157 21.54 -5.99 8.41
N GLN A 158 22.73 -5.69 8.94
CA GLN A 158 22.91 -5.14 10.29
C GLN A 158 23.89 -3.97 10.29
N ASP A 159 23.40 -2.83 10.78
CA ASP A 159 24.22 -1.65 11.03
C ASP A 159 24.86 -1.72 12.42
N LEU A 160 26.07 -2.29 12.52
CA LEU A 160 26.72 -2.61 13.81
C LEU A 160 27.06 -1.40 14.70
N PHE A 161 27.35 -0.24 14.11
CA PHE A 161 27.80 0.96 14.84
C PHE A 161 26.87 2.16 14.65
N ARG A 162 25.62 1.92 14.27
CA ARG A 162 24.61 2.98 14.17
C ARG A 162 23.64 2.94 15.35
N PRO A 163 23.08 4.09 15.75
CA PRO A 163 21.96 4.13 16.68
C PRO A 163 20.79 3.29 16.14
N ARG A 164 20.06 2.62 17.05
CA ARG A 164 18.87 1.85 16.70
C ARG A 164 17.66 2.77 16.49
N GLU A 165 17.67 3.56 15.43
CA GLU A 165 16.63 4.56 15.12
C GLU A 165 15.24 3.95 15.14
N LEU A 166 15.05 2.82 14.45
CA LEU A 166 13.74 2.14 14.37
C LEU A 166 13.14 1.77 15.74
N LEU A 167 13.98 1.44 16.72
CA LEU A 167 13.54 1.16 18.09
C LEU A 167 12.98 2.43 18.75
N TRP A 168 13.70 3.54 18.60
CA TRP A 168 13.34 4.82 19.22
C TRP A 168 12.15 5.46 18.52
N ASP A 169 12.08 5.35 17.19
CA ASP A 169 10.93 5.81 16.39
C ASP A 169 9.65 5.10 16.78
N SER A 170 9.70 3.78 17.02
CA SER A 170 8.55 3.01 17.51
C SER A 170 8.05 3.50 18.87
N ARG A 171 8.98 3.82 19.79
CA ARG A 171 8.63 4.38 21.10
C ARG A 171 8.03 5.77 20.97
N GLN A 172 8.64 6.64 20.16
CA GLN A 172 8.14 7.98 19.90
C GLN A 172 6.74 7.94 19.29
N GLN A 173 6.50 7.03 18.34
CA GLN A 173 5.22 6.93 17.67
C GLN A 173 4.09 6.52 18.61
N SER A 174 4.32 5.52 19.47
CA SER A 174 3.34 5.12 20.48
C SER A 174 3.06 6.24 21.50
N LEU A 175 4.08 7.01 21.88
CA LEU A 175 3.93 8.16 22.75
C LEU A 175 3.10 9.27 22.09
N ASN A 176 3.37 9.59 20.82
CA ASN A 176 2.63 10.59 20.05
C ASN A 176 1.13 10.27 19.96
N ALA A 177 0.79 8.99 19.76
CA ALA A 177 -0.60 8.54 19.76
C ALA A 177 -1.27 8.76 21.13
N SER A 178 -0.55 8.52 22.22
CA SER A 178 -1.06 8.76 23.58
C SER A 178 -1.24 10.25 23.90
N ILE A 179 -0.33 11.11 23.41
CA ILE A 179 -0.42 12.57 23.57
C ILE A 179 -1.64 13.10 22.81
N ALA A 180 -1.86 12.65 21.57
CA ALA A 180 -3.02 13.05 20.78
C ALA A 180 -4.35 12.66 21.45
N GLU A 181 -4.39 11.53 22.18
CA GLU A 181 -5.56 11.16 22.97
C GLU A 181 -5.82 12.15 24.11
N ARG A 182 -4.77 12.55 24.84
CA ARG A 182 -4.90 13.53 25.94
C ARG A 182 -5.33 14.90 25.43
N GLN A 183 -4.71 15.39 24.35
CA GLN A 183 -5.09 16.65 23.72
C GLN A 183 -6.55 16.65 23.26
N TYR A 184 -7.05 15.52 22.76
CA TYR A 184 -8.47 15.38 22.42
C TYR A 184 -9.39 15.44 23.64
N LEU A 185 -8.98 14.90 24.79
CA LEU A 185 -9.74 14.99 26.03
C LEU A 185 -9.72 16.42 26.59
N GLU A 186 -8.57 17.08 26.62
CA GLU A 186 -8.41 18.49 27.03
C GLU A 186 -9.23 19.44 26.15
N ALA A 187 -9.29 19.22 24.83
CA ALA A 187 -10.11 20.03 23.93
C ALA A 187 -11.63 19.84 24.09
N ARG A 188 -12.07 18.86 24.90
CA ARG A 188 -13.47 18.60 25.22
C ARG A 188 -13.90 19.13 26.58
N GLU A 189 -12.94 19.45 27.45
CA GLU A 189 -13.16 20.12 28.73
C GLU A 189 -13.48 21.60 28.51
#